data_AF-A0A1V5H7B0-F1
#
_entry.id   AF-A0A1V5H7B0-F1
#
_cell.length_a   1.000
_cell.length_b   1.000
_cell.length_c   1.000
_cell.angle_alpha   90.00
_cell.angle_beta   90.00
_cell.angle_gamma   90.00
#
_symmetry.space_group_name_H-M   'P 1'
#
loop_
_entity.id
_entity.type
_entity.pdbx_description
1 polymer ?
#
loop_
_entity_poly.entity_id
_entity_poly.type
_entity_poly.pdbx_seq_one_letter_code
_entity_poly.pdbx_strand_id
1 'polypeptide(L)'
;MAEKRNVLNVVLVLAGLTLAGFLILRVASSSGIFPFMYTEARSPRDLLEFLESRTAHVKGIRVNGHLLEIGKRPSLQVLKGYDRLMYQVRPYRQVNYKYRNFTGAEVMDFCTTITGESFDSLRSSMDSEKGYTPAWKGRIRGNDITLVRVSRFSYLVTGLAEKPLFMGQVELAKRLGMNDATVLQLVIPVQDRWLEGFKAAPAIEMTYPVQFSGKDRDELIAWLDGASE
;
A
#
# COMPACT_ATOMS: atom_id res chain seq x y z
N MET A 1 -39.89 38.50 27.52
CA MET A 1 -38.45 38.27 27.19
C MET A 1 -37.93 36.89 27.61
N ALA A 2 -38.40 36.31 28.72
CA ALA A 2 -37.94 34.99 29.20
C ALA A 2 -38.27 33.82 28.24
N GLU A 3 -39.45 33.83 27.63
CA GLU A 3 -39.91 32.77 26.73
C GLU A 3 -39.10 32.68 25.43
N LYS A 4 -38.77 33.84 24.82
CA LYS A 4 -37.86 33.92 23.65
C LYS A 4 -36.45 33.43 23.97
N ARG A 5 -35.97 33.64 25.20
CA ARG A 5 -34.67 33.14 25.69
C ARG A 5 -34.66 31.61 25.85
N ASN A 6 -35.76 31.04 26.35
CA ASN A 6 -35.89 29.58 26.47
C ASN A 6 -35.95 28.89 25.10
N VAL A 7 -36.70 29.43 24.14
CA VAL A 7 -36.75 28.89 22.77
C VAL A 7 -35.39 28.97 22.10
N LEU A 8 -34.67 30.09 22.25
CA LEU A 8 -33.32 30.25 21.70
C LEU A 8 -32.33 29.24 22.30
N ASN A 9 -32.40 29.00 23.61
CA ASN A 9 -31.55 28.02 24.29
C ASN A 9 -31.85 26.59 23.82
N VAL A 10 -33.12 26.22 23.64
CA VAL A 10 -33.51 24.90 23.12
C VAL A 10 -32.99 24.70 21.70
N VAL A 11 -33.11 25.71 20.83
CA VAL A 11 -32.60 25.65 19.46
C VAL A 11 -31.08 25.54 19.43
N LEU A 12 -30.37 26.29 20.28
CA LEU A 12 -28.90 26.21 20.40
C LEU A 12 -28.43 24.84 20.89
N VAL A 13 -29.13 24.22 21.84
CA VAL A 13 -28.82 22.87 22.31
C VAL A 13 -29.04 21.83 21.21
N LEU A 14 -30.15 21.93 20.46
CA LEU A 14 -30.42 21.06 19.31
C LEU A 14 -29.39 21.21 18.19
N ALA A 15 -29.00 22.45 17.87
CA ALA A 15 -27.94 22.74 16.90
C ALA A 15 -26.58 22.21 17.37
N GLY A 16 -26.27 22.34 18.65
CA GLY A 16 -25.06 21.79 19.27
C GLY A 16 -25.02 20.26 19.21
N LEU A 17 -26.12 19.58 19.52
CA LEU A 17 -26.23 18.12 19.46
C LEU A 17 -26.13 17.57 18.03
N THR A 18 -26.75 18.25 17.06
CA THR A 18 -26.63 17.87 15.64
C THR A 18 -25.22 18.08 15.10
N LEU A 19 -24.55 19.18 15.47
CA LEU A 19 -23.15 19.40 15.12
C LEU A 19 -22.23 18.36 15.77
N ALA A 20 -22.43 18.05 17.06
CA ALA A 20 -21.69 17.02 17.76
C ALA A 20 -21.88 15.65 17.11
N GLY A 21 -23.12 15.28 16.78
CA GLY A 21 -23.42 14.05 16.06
C GLY A 21 -22.75 14.00 14.68
N PHE A 22 -22.78 15.09 13.91
CA PHE A 22 -22.09 15.18 12.62
C PHE A 22 -20.57 15.07 12.77
N LEU A 23 -19.98 15.71 13.77
CA LEU A 23 -18.55 15.61 14.05
C LEU A 23 -18.15 14.20 14.48
N ILE A 24 -18.93 13.53 15.34
CA ILE A 24 -18.70 12.13 15.72
C ILE A 24 -18.80 11.23 14.49
N LEU A 25 -19.82 11.42 13.64
CA LEU A 25 -19.98 10.65 12.41
C LEU A 25 -18.82 10.91 11.44
N ARG A 26 -18.36 12.15 11.33
CA ARG A 26 -17.21 12.54 10.50
C ARG A 26 -15.92 11.93 11.03
N VAL A 27 -15.69 11.96 12.34
CA VAL A 27 -14.54 11.34 13.00
C VAL A 27 -14.59 9.83 12.83
N ALA A 28 -15.75 9.19 13.06
CA ALA A 28 -15.94 7.75 12.83
C ALA A 28 -15.73 7.36 11.36
N SER A 29 -16.13 8.22 10.42
CA SER A 29 -15.91 8.06 8.99
C SER A 29 -14.43 8.21 8.61
N SER A 30 -13.73 9.24 9.11
CA SER A 30 -12.30 9.45 8.88
C SER A 30 -11.42 8.42 9.59
N SER A 31 -11.94 7.80 10.66
CA SER A 31 -11.29 6.72 11.41
C SER A 31 -11.61 5.33 10.83
N GLY A 32 -12.49 5.23 9.81
CA GLY A 32 -12.85 3.96 9.19
C GLY A 32 -13.60 3.01 10.13
N ILE A 33 -14.39 3.54 11.06
CA ILE A 33 -15.18 2.74 12.02
C ILE A 33 -16.45 2.19 11.37
N PHE A 34 -17.04 2.88 10.37
CA PHE A 34 -18.25 2.41 9.68
C PHE A 34 -17.94 1.54 8.43
N PRO A 35 -18.52 0.33 8.32
CA PRO A 35 -18.26 -0.64 7.24
C PRO A 35 -18.82 -0.23 5.87
N PHE A 36 -19.57 0.86 5.76
CA PHE A 36 -20.10 1.33 4.46
C PHE A 36 -19.03 1.93 3.53
N MET A 37 -17.82 2.19 4.03
CA MET A 37 -16.76 2.88 3.29
C MET A 37 -15.56 2.00 2.92
N TYR A 38 -15.52 0.75 3.38
CA TYR A 38 -14.43 -0.18 3.07
C TYR A 38 -14.92 -1.62 2.95
N THR A 39 -14.29 -2.39 2.08
CA THR A 39 -14.44 -3.86 2.00
C THR A 39 -13.48 -4.50 3.00
N GLU A 40 -13.83 -5.62 3.63
CA GLU A 40 -12.91 -6.37 4.49
C GLU A 40 -12.50 -7.65 3.76
N ALA A 41 -11.19 -7.90 3.63
CA ALA A 41 -10.64 -9.16 3.16
C ALA A 41 -10.00 -9.90 4.33
N ARG A 42 -10.57 -11.05 4.68
CA ARG A 42 -10.13 -11.86 5.83
C ARG A 42 -9.15 -12.94 5.42
N SER A 43 -9.19 -13.35 4.16
CA SER A 43 -8.25 -14.27 3.53
C SER A 43 -7.54 -13.65 2.32
N PRO A 44 -6.40 -14.22 1.88
CA PRO A 44 -5.81 -13.86 0.60
C PRO A 44 -6.75 -14.11 -0.59
N ARG A 45 -7.61 -15.13 -0.54
CA ARG A 45 -8.65 -15.38 -1.55
C ARG A 45 -9.58 -14.17 -1.69
N ASP A 46 -10.07 -13.63 -0.58
CA ASP A 46 -10.95 -12.45 -0.58
C ASP A 46 -10.27 -11.23 -1.21
N LEU A 47 -8.98 -11.04 -0.91
CA LEU A 47 -8.19 -9.96 -1.51
C LEU A 47 -8.03 -10.16 -3.02
N LEU A 48 -7.73 -11.38 -3.46
CA LEU A 48 -7.60 -11.70 -4.87
C LEU A 48 -8.91 -11.45 -5.62
N GLU A 49 -10.05 -11.89 -5.08
CA GLU A 49 -11.38 -11.64 -5.67
C GLU A 49 -11.69 -10.14 -5.75
N PHE A 50 -11.35 -9.38 -4.71
CA PHE A 50 -11.46 -7.93 -4.73
C PHE A 50 -10.64 -7.31 -5.87
N LEU A 51 -9.38 -7.73 -6.02
CA LEU A 51 -8.48 -7.26 -7.07
C LEU A 51 -8.95 -7.69 -8.47
N GLU A 52 -9.54 -8.86 -8.62
CA GLU A 52 -10.05 -9.36 -9.91
C GLU A 52 -11.43 -8.77 -10.27
N SER A 53 -12.16 -8.22 -9.29
CA SER A 53 -13.49 -7.64 -9.48
C SER A 53 -13.53 -6.59 -10.60
N ARG A 54 -14.62 -6.51 -11.37
CA ARG A 54 -14.73 -5.55 -12.49
C ARG A 54 -14.75 -4.07 -12.07
N THR A 55 -14.77 -3.78 -10.77
CA THR A 55 -14.86 -2.39 -10.30
C THR A 55 -13.53 -1.67 -10.49
N ALA A 56 -13.53 -0.58 -11.26
CA ALA A 56 -12.33 0.21 -11.51
C ALA A 56 -12.10 1.34 -10.50
N HIS A 57 -13.17 1.82 -9.83
CA HIS A 57 -13.07 2.92 -8.88
C HIS A 57 -12.22 2.55 -7.67
N VAL A 58 -11.52 3.55 -7.14
CA VAL A 58 -10.76 3.41 -5.89
C VAL A 58 -11.73 3.09 -4.76
N LYS A 59 -11.50 1.97 -4.07
CA LYS A 59 -12.27 1.53 -2.91
C LYS A 59 -11.34 1.34 -1.72
N GLY A 60 -11.86 1.66 -0.53
CA GLY A 60 -11.21 1.30 0.72
C GLY A 60 -11.28 -0.22 0.92
N ILE A 61 -10.18 -0.82 1.34
CA ILE A 61 -10.12 -2.22 1.75
C ILE A 61 -9.33 -2.34 3.06
N ARG A 62 -9.86 -3.12 4.01
CA ARG A 62 -9.17 -3.54 5.21
C ARG A 62 -8.66 -4.96 5.01
N VAL A 63 -7.36 -5.16 5.20
CA VAL A 63 -6.70 -6.46 4.98
C VAL A 63 -5.48 -6.58 5.88
N ASN A 64 -5.36 -7.67 6.65
CA ASN A 64 -4.22 -7.93 7.53
C ASN A 64 -3.78 -6.73 8.40
N GLY A 65 -4.75 -6.01 8.97
CA GLY A 65 -4.51 -4.79 9.76
C GLY A 65 -4.20 -3.52 8.95
N HIS A 66 -3.99 -3.63 7.64
CA HIS A 66 -3.90 -2.48 6.74
C HIS A 66 -5.27 -1.87 6.46
N LEU A 67 -5.30 -0.55 6.26
CA LEU A 67 -6.42 0.16 5.66
C LEU A 67 -5.93 0.86 4.38
N LEU A 68 -6.26 0.28 3.23
CA LEU A 68 -5.73 0.69 1.93
C LEU A 68 -6.84 1.28 1.06
N GLU A 69 -6.49 2.25 0.22
CA GLU A 69 -7.31 2.63 -0.93
C GLU A 69 -6.69 2.00 -2.18
N ILE A 70 -7.46 1.15 -2.87
CA ILE A 70 -7.00 0.43 -4.07
C ILE A 70 -7.97 0.71 -5.22
N GLY A 71 -7.44 1.08 -6.38
CA GLY A 71 -8.23 1.23 -7.61
C GLY A 71 -7.49 0.74 -8.86
N LYS A 72 -8.22 0.59 -9.96
CA LYS A 72 -7.66 0.17 -11.25
C LYS A 72 -7.62 1.37 -12.19
N ARG A 73 -6.43 1.76 -12.63
CA ARG A 73 -6.28 2.84 -13.62
C ARG A 73 -5.31 2.42 -14.73
N PRO A 74 -5.80 1.76 -15.79
CA PRO A 74 -4.96 1.34 -16.92
C PRO A 74 -4.15 2.50 -17.53
N SER A 75 -4.72 3.71 -17.57
CA SER A 75 -4.07 4.91 -18.13
C SER A 75 -2.86 5.40 -17.33
N LEU A 76 -2.62 4.90 -16.11
CA LEU A 76 -1.51 5.30 -15.25
C LEU A 76 -0.49 4.18 -15.04
N GLN A 77 -0.54 3.13 -15.88
CA GLN A 77 0.49 2.10 -15.93
C GLN A 77 1.88 2.73 -16.15
N VAL A 78 2.81 2.39 -15.26
CA VAL A 78 4.19 2.89 -15.31
C VAL A 78 5.12 2.04 -16.16
N LEU A 79 4.71 0.81 -16.48
CA LEU A 79 5.48 -0.16 -17.24
C LEU A 79 4.85 -0.37 -18.62
N LYS A 80 5.49 0.15 -19.67
CA LYS A 80 5.01 -0.02 -21.05
C LYS A 80 5.22 -1.46 -21.50
N GLY A 81 4.21 -2.05 -22.13
CA GLY A 81 4.25 -3.45 -22.59
C GLY A 81 3.83 -4.49 -21.55
N TYR A 82 3.49 -4.06 -20.32
CA TYR A 82 2.84 -4.93 -19.35
C TYR A 82 1.36 -5.08 -19.69
N ASP A 83 0.94 -6.31 -19.95
CA ASP A 83 -0.39 -6.67 -20.45
C ASP A 83 -1.46 -6.78 -19.34
N ARG A 84 -1.04 -6.79 -18.08
CA ARG A 84 -1.94 -6.88 -16.92
C ARG A 84 -2.23 -5.52 -16.29
N LEU A 85 -3.30 -5.48 -15.51
CA LEU A 85 -3.68 -4.28 -14.76
C LEU A 85 -2.66 -3.98 -13.66
N MET A 86 -2.26 -2.71 -13.59
CA MET A 86 -1.60 -2.16 -12.40
C MET A 86 -2.64 -1.47 -11.52
N TYR A 87 -2.45 -1.60 -10.22
CA TYR A 87 -3.30 -1.07 -9.17
C TYR A 87 -2.69 0.22 -8.64
N GLN A 88 -3.55 1.21 -8.45
CA GLN A 88 -3.21 2.38 -7.67
C GLN A 88 -3.48 2.10 -6.22
N VAL A 89 -2.42 1.99 -5.44
CA VAL A 89 -2.49 1.71 -4.01
C VAL A 89 -2.06 2.94 -3.23
N ARG A 90 -2.85 3.28 -2.21
CA ARG A 90 -2.49 4.26 -1.20
C ARG A 90 -2.67 3.63 0.17
N PRO A 91 -1.57 3.41 0.92
CA PRO A 91 -1.69 3.00 2.31
C PRO A 91 -2.17 4.17 3.16
N TYR A 92 -3.29 3.95 3.85
CA TYR A 92 -3.89 4.82 4.86
C TYR A 92 -4.39 6.19 4.36
N ARG A 93 -5.71 6.40 4.46
CA ARG A 93 -6.39 7.67 4.13
C ARG A 93 -5.80 8.90 4.83
N GLN A 94 -5.26 8.71 6.03
CA GLN A 94 -4.90 9.80 6.95
C GLN A 94 -3.59 10.50 6.59
N VAL A 95 -2.76 9.90 5.73
CA VAL A 95 -1.49 10.48 5.32
C VAL A 95 -1.60 10.88 3.85
N ASN A 96 -1.26 12.13 3.50
CA ASN A 96 -1.31 12.71 2.15
C ASN A 96 -0.31 12.06 1.17
N TYR A 97 -0.21 10.73 1.15
CA TYR A 97 0.59 10.00 0.18
C TYR A 97 -0.06 10.02 -1.19
N LYS A 98 0.78 10.25 -2.21
CA LYS A 98 0.41 10.04 -3.60
C LYS A 98 0.15 8.55 -3.84
N TYR A 99 -0.81 8.26 -4.71
CA TYR A 99 -1.02 6.90 -5.20
C TYR A 99 0.27 6.34 -5.82
N ARG A 100 0.50 5.06 -5.58
CA ARG A 100 1.62 4.29 -6.12
C ARG A 100 1.09 3.19 -7.02
N ASN A 101 1.87 2.84 -8.03
CA ASN A 101 1.51 1.77 -8.96
C ASN A 101 2.08 0.45 -8.47
N PHE A 102 1.20 -0.52 -8.32
CA PHE A 102 1.52 -1.87 -7.87
C PHE A 102 1.03 -2.90 -8.90
N THR A 103 1.78 -3.97 -9.13
CA THR A 103 1.25 -5.17 -9.80
C THR A 103 0.33 -5.94 -8.84
N GLY A 104 -0.48 -6.86 -9.36
CA GLY A 104 -1.30 -7.73 -8.51
C GLY A 104 -0.45 -8.51 -7.51
N ALA A 105 0.71 -9.01 -7.94
CA ALA A 105 1.65 -9.72 -7.08
C ALA A 105 2.18 -8.83 -5.94
N GLU A 106 2.53 -7.57 -6.22
CA GLU A 106 3.01 -6.63 -5.21
C GLU A 106 1.93 -6.31 -4.16
N VAL A 107 0.67 -6.15 -4.58
CA VAL A 107 -0.44 -5.94 -3.63
C VAL A 107 -0.66 -7.16 -2.76
N MET A 108 -0.71 -8.35 -3.37
CA MET A 108 -0.93 -9.62 -2.66
C MET A 108 0.20 -9.90 -1.67
N ASP A 109 1.46 -9.71 -2.07
CA ASP A 109 2.63 -9.88 -1.21
C ASP A 109 2.63 -8.88 -0.05
N PHE A 110 2.43 -7.58 -0.32
CA PHE A 110 2.40 -6.58 0.75
C PHE A 110 1.34 -6.88 1.80
N CYS A 111 0.11 -7.16 1.37
CA CYS A 111 -1.01 -7.41 2.30
C CYS A 111 -0.90 -8.75 3.04
N THR A 112 -0.06 -9.66 2.56
CA THR A 112 0.14 -10.98 3.17
C THR A 112 1.34 -10.99 4.12
N THR A 113 2.47 -10.44 3.67
CA THR A 113 3.77 -10.62 4.30
C THR A 113 3.99 -9.74 5.55
N ILE A 114 3.40 -8.54 5.58
CA ILE A 114 3.52 -7.62 6.72
C ILE A 114 2.13 -7.23 7.21
N THR A 115 1.98 -6.97 8.51
CA THR A 115 0.74 -6.42 9.06
C THR A 115 0.75 -4.90 9.01
N GLY A 116 -0.42 -4.27 9.13
CA GLY A 116 -0.52 -2.81 9.20
C GLY A 116 0.35 -2.18 10.29
N GLU A 117 0.32 -2.76 11.49
CA GLU A 117 1.09 -2.30 12.65
C GLU A 117 2.60 -2.48 12.46
N SER A 118 3.05 -3.63 11.93
CA SER A 118 4.47 -3.87 11.67
C SER A 118 5.00 -2.94 10.59
N PHE A 119 4.18 -2.61 9.57
CA PHE A 119 4.54 -1.63 8.56
C PHE A 119 4.67 -0.21 9.14
N ASP A 120 3.74 0.20 10.00
CA ASP A 120 3.82 1.50 10.67
C ASP A 120 5.02 1.60 11.62
N SER A 121 5.36 0.50 12.30
CA SER A 121 6.55 0.41 13.13
C SER A 121 7.82 0.57 12.29
N LEU A 122 7.94 -0.15 11.16
CA LEU A 122 9.07 -0.05 10.25
C LEU A 122 9.22 1.37 9.67
N ARG A 123 8.11 2.00 9.31
CA ARG A 123 8.10 3.40 8.84
C ARG A 123 8.61 4.35 9.92
N SER A 124 8.16 4.19 11.16
CA SER A 124 8.60 5.01 12.30
C SER A 124 10.08 4.83 12.60
N SER A 125 10.60 3.60 12.47
CA SER A 125 12.04 3.30 12.54
C SER A 125 12.84 4.02 11.45
N MET A 126 12.31 4.09 10.23
CA MET A 126 12.97 4.83 9.15
C MET A 126 12.92 6.35 9.34
N ASP A 127 11.78 6.89 9.80
CA ASP A 127 11.63 8.32 10.11
C ASP A 127 12.56 8.76 11.26
N SER A 128 12.90 7.85 12.18
CA SER A 128 13.84 8.08 13.29
C SER A 128 15.29 7.69 12.98
N GLU A 129 15.56 7.27 11.74
CA GLU A 129 16.87 6.80 11.25
C GLU A 129 17.52 5.67 12.08
N LYS A 130 16.72 4.89 12.82
CA LYS A 130 17.20 3.88 13.77
C LYS A 130 16.37 2.60 13.70
N GLY A 131 17.01 1.46 13.93
CA GLY A 131 16.31 0.17 14.10
C GLY A 131 15.78 -0.46 12.81
N TYR A 132 16.34 -0.10 11.65
CA TYR A 132 16.06 -0.77 10.38
C TYR A 132 17.35 -1.32 9.75
N THR A 133 17.23 -2.40 8.97
CA THR A 133 18.33 -2.97 8.19
C THR A 133 18.14 -2.63 6.73
N PRO A 134 19.09 -1.96 6.08
CA PRO A 134 19.00 -1.70 4.65
C PRO A 134 19.13 -3.00 3.86
N ALA A 135 18.26 -3.16 2.85
CA ALA A 135 18.42 -4.18 1.82
C ALA A 135 19.51 -3.79 0.82
N TRP A 136 19.67 -2.49 0.57
CA TRP A 136 20.72 -1.93 -0.28
C TRP A 136 20.98 -0.47 0.06
N LYS A 137 22.21 -0.02 -0.12
CA LYS A 137 22.65 1.38 0.02
C LYS A 137 23.64 1.71 -1.08
N GLY A 138 23.45 2.84 -1.74
CA GLY A 138 24.38 3.30 -2.77
C GLY A 138 23.95 4.64 -3.35
N ARG A 139 24.69 5.10 -4.38
CA ARG A 139 24.47 6.41 -4.99
C ARG A 139 23.91 6.27 -6.40
N ILE A 140 22.78 6.91 -6.67
CA ILE A 140 22.14 6.90 -7.99
C ILE A 140 21.86 8.33 -8.43
N ARG A 141 22.37 8.70 -9.61
CA ARG A 141 22.21 10.06 -10.19
C ARG A 141 22.58 11.17 -9.20
N GLY A 142 23.64 10.96 -8.42
CA GLY A 142 24.14 11.93 -7.45
C GLY A 142 23.48 11.92 -6.07
N ASN A 143 22.39 11.15 -5.88
CA ASN A 143 21.67 11.05 -4.60
C ASN A 143 22.04 9.77 -3.85
N ASP A 144 22.20 9.87 -2.53
CA ASP A 144 22.37 8.71 -1.65
C ASP A 144 21.02 8.06 -1.42
N ILE A 145 20.86 6.83 -1.91
CA ILE A 145 19.62 6.07 -1.86
C ILE A 145 19.80 4.91 -0.88
N THR A 146 18.85 4.77 0.05
CA THR A 146 18.74 3.59 0.91
C THR A 146 17.42 2.88 0.64
N LEU A 147 17.50 1.58 0.39
CA LEU A 147 16.33 0.71 0.22
C LEU A 147 16.17 -0.17 1.46
N VAL A 148 15.00 -0.16 2.06
CA VAL A 148 14.61 -1.04 3.16
C VAL A 148 13.48 -1.92 2.69
N ARG A 149 13.65 -3.24 2.82
CA ARG A 149 12.64 -4.20 2.39
C ARG A 149 11.44 -4.16 3.34
N VAL A 150 10.25 -4.05 2.78
CA VAL A 150 8.97 -4.12 3.52
C VAL A 150 8.37 -5.50 3.36
N SER A 151 8.24 -5.93 2.10
CA SER A 151 7.81 -7.28 1.71
C SER A 151 8.73 -7.78 0.58
N ARG A 152 8.40 -8.88 -0.08
CA ARG A 152 9.22 -9.40 -1.18
C ARG A 152 9.36 -8.40 -2.33
N PHE A 153 8.27 -7.73 -2.69
CA PHE A 153 8.20 -6.85 -3.85
C PHE A 153 7.88 -5.40 -3.49
N SER A 154 8.10 -5.00 -2.24
CA SER A 154 7.87 -3.62 -1.82
C SER A 154 8.92 -3.12 -0.84
N TYR A 155 9.18 -1.81 -0.90
CA TYR A 155 10.28 -1.17 -0.17
C TYR A 155 9.83 0.17 0.41
N LEU A 156 10.49 0.55 1.49
CA LEU A 156 10.62 1.94 1.91
C LEU A 156 11.96 2.47 1.42
N VAL A 157 11.93 3.67 0.87
CA VAL A 157 13.08 4.26 0.16
C VAL A 157 13.37 5.66 0.67
N THR A 158 14.63 5.92 1.03
CA THR A 158 15.12 7.29 1.30
C THR A 158 16.01 7.79 0.18
N GLY A 159 16.19 9.11 0.10
CA GLY A 159 17.02 9.77 -0.92
C GLY A 159 16.32 10.09 -2.24
N LEU A 160 15.11 9.57 -2.47
CA LEU A 160 14.26 9.96 -3.62
C LEU A 160 13.35 11.17 -3.33
N ALA A 161 13.16 11.50 -2.06
CA ALA A 161 12.40 12.64 -1.57
C ALA A 161 12.83 12.96 -0.13
N GLU A 162 12.33 14.08 0.41
CA GLU A 162 12.60 14.51 1.79
C GLU A 162 12.12 13.48 2.84
N LYS A 163 11.07 12.72 2.54
CA LYS A 163 10.52 11.70 3.44
C LYS A 163 10.65 10.30 2.84
N PRO A 164 10.77 9.24 3.66
CA PRO A 164 10.74 7.87 3.18
C PRO A 164 9.50 7.60 2.33
N LEU A 165 9.70 6.98 1.17
CA LEU A 165 8.64 6.66 0.23
C LEU A 165 8.41 5.16 0.19
N PHE A 166 7.16 4.74 0.42
CA PHE A 166 6.74 3.38 0.14
C PHE A 166 6.48 3.20 -1.36
N MET A 167 7.06 2.16 -1.96
CA MET A 167 6.91 1.85 -3.38
C MET A 167 6.91 0.34 -3.64
N GLY A 168 6.16 -0.09 -4.66
CA GLY A 168 6.32 -1.40 -5.27
C GLY A 168 7.63 -1.49 -6.06
N GLN A 169 8.14 -2.70 -6.21
CA GLN A 169 9.39 -3.02 -6.89
C GLN A 169 9.42 -2.49 -8.33
N VAL A 170 8.32 -2.58 -9.08
CA VAL A 170 8.24 -2.11 -10.47
C VAL A 170 8.34 -0.59 -10.57
N GLU A 171 7.53 0.16 -9.81
CA GLU A 171 7.62 1.63 -9.79
C GLU A 171 9.00 2.09 -9.32
N LEU A 172 9.56 1.42 -8.32
CA LEU A 172 10.89 1.72 -7.80
C LEU A 172 11.98 1.47 -8.85
N ALA A 173 12.02 0.29 -9.46
CA ALA A 173 12.99 -0.06 -10.50
C ALA A 173 13.02 0.99 -11.62
N LYS A 174 11.83 1.41 -12.09
CA LYS A 174 11.66 2.47 -13.09
C LYS A 174 12.25 3.81 -12.63
N ARG A 175 12.02 4.20 -11.38
CA ARG A 175 12.57 5.46 -10.82
C ARG A 175 14.09 5.41 -10.66
N LEU A 176 14.65 4.24 -10.33
CA LEU A 176 16.10 4.04 -10.21
C LEU A 176 16.80 3.92 -11.57
N GLY A 177 16.03 3.84 -12.67
CA GLY A 177 16.56 3.90 -14.04
C GLY A 177 16.56 2.57 -14.79
N MET A 178 15.98 1.51 -14.22
CA MET A 178 15.76 0.26 -14.95
C MET A 178 14.76 0.51 -16.09
N ASN A 179 15.13 0.11 -17.31
CA ASN A 179 14.28 0.31 -18.49
C ASN A 179 13.11 -0.69 -18.52
N ASP A 180 12.08 -0.41 -19.33
CA ASP A 180 10.86 -1.24 -19.39
C ASP A 180 11.16 -2.70 -19.80
N ALA A 181 12.06 -2.91 -20.77
CA ALA A 181 12.40 -4.24 -21.24
C ALA A 181 13.09 -5.08 -20.15
N THR A 182 14.00 -4.49 -19.39
CA THR A 182 14.67 -5.16 -18.27
C THR A 182 13.69 -5.49 -17.15
N VAL A 183 12.76 -4.59 -16.81
CA VAL A 183 11.70 -4.87 -15.82
C VAL A 183 10.82 -6.04 -16.28
N LEU A 184 10.40 -6.04 -17.55
CA LEU A 184 9.58 -7.11 -18.13
C LEU A 184 10.31 -8.45 -18.21
N GLN A 185 11.63 -8.44 -18.43
CA GLN A 185 12.43 -9.67 -18.58
C GLN A 185 12.87 -10.27 -17.23
N LEU A 186 13.17 -9.43 -16.24
CA LEU A 186 13.75 -9.89 -14.97
C LEU A 186 12.72 -9.87 -13.83
N VAL A 187 12.06 -8.73 -13.61
CA VAL A 187 11.22 -8.50 -12.44
C VAL A 187 9.85 -9.18 -12.57
N ILE A 188 9.15 -8.94 -13.67
CA ILE A 188 7.77 -9.45 -13.86
C ILE A 188 7.68 -10.98 -13.80
N PRO A 189 8.57 -11.77 -14.42
CA PRO A 189 8.47 -13.22 -14.37
C PRO A 189 8.60 -13.79 -12.95
N VAL A 190 9.38 -13.14 -12.08
CA VAL A 190 9.49 -13.55 -10.66
C VAL A 190 8.20 -13.26 -9.91
N GLN A 191 7.63 -12.08 -10.12
CA GLN A 191 6.34 -11.69 -9.54
C GLN A 191 5.22 -12.65 -9.97
N ASP A 192 5.18 -13.02 -11.25
CA ASP A 192 4.18 -13.94 -11.80
C ASP A 192 4.35 -15.35 -11.24
N ARG A 193 5.58 -15.90 -11.21
CA ARG A 193 5.82 -17.23 -10.61
C ARG A 193 5.43 -17.27 -9.14
N TRP A 194 5.77 -16.23 -8.38
CA TRP A 194 5.39 -16.13 -6.98
C TRP A 194 3.88 -16.10 -6.80
N LEU A 195 3.18 -15.28 -7.59
CA LEU A 195 1.72 -15.14 -7.49
C LEU A 195 1.00 -16.44 -7.86
N GLU A 196 1.42 -17.12 -8.92
CA GLU A 196 0.87 -18.41 -9.31
C GLU A 196 1.14 -19.49 -8.25
N GLY A 197 2.36 -19.51 -7.70
CA GLY A 197 2.70 -20.39 -6.57
C GLY A 197 1.85 -20.10 -5.33
N PHE A 198 1.58 -18.83 -5.04
CA PHE A 198 0.75 -18.43 -3.90
C PHE A 198 -0.72 -18.82 -4.08
N LYS A 199 -1.28 -18.62 -5.28
CA LYS A 199 -2.66 -19.03 -5.62
C LYS A 199 -2.88 -20.53 -5.49
N ALA A 200 -1.86 -21.33 -5.78
CA ALA A 200 -1.91 -22.78 -5.69
C ALA A 200 -1.66 -23.31 -4.26
N ALA A 201 -1.13 -22.49 -3.36
CA ALA A 201 -0.80 -22.90 -2.01
C ALA A 201 -2.04 -22.92 -1.10
N PRO A 202 -2.10 -23.82 -0.10
CA PRO A 202 -3.18 -23.83 0.90
C PRO A 202 -3.33 -22.50 1.65
N ALA A 203 -2.22 -21.75 1.74
CA ALA A 203 -2.15 -20.44 2.35
C ALA A 203 -3.17 -19.43 1.79
N ILE A 204 -3.61 -19.60 0.53
CA ILE A 204 -4.58 -18.70 -0.11
C ILE A 204 -5.95 -18.70 0.58
N GLU A 205 -6.34 -19.83 1.19
CA GLU A 205 -7.63 -20.01 1.88
C GLU A 205 -7.54 -19.71 3.38
N MET A 206 -6.34 -19.42 3.90
CA MET A 206 -6.15 -19.18 5.34
C MET A 206 -6.62 -17.78 5.72
N THR A 207 -7.14 -17.65 6.94
CA THR A 207 -7.43 -16.33 7.53
C THR A 207 -6.12 -15.63 7.90
N TYR A 208 -6.02 -14.34 7.62
CA TYR A 208 -4.86 -13.52 8.00
C TYR A 208 -4.58 -13.55 9.52
N PRO A 209 -3.31 -13.45 9.95
CA PRO A 209 -2.10 -13.30 9.13
C PRO A 209 -1.67 -14.61 8.47
N VAL A 210 -1.15 -14.52 7.25
CA VAL A 210 -0.69 -15.67 6.46
C VAL A 210 0.79 -15.48 6.14
N GLN A 211 1.61 -16.52 6.35
CA GLN A 211 3.00 -16.51 5.93
C GLN A 211 3.16 -17.40 4.70
N PHE A 212 3.69 -16.82 3.62
CA PHE A 212 4.02 -17.56 2.41
C PHE A 212 5.49 -17.34 2.04
N SER A 213 6.32 -18.35 2.30
CA SER A 213 7.74 -18.29 2.00
C SER A 213 8.00 -18.54 0.52
N GLY A 214 8.69 -17.61 -0.15
CA GLY A 214 9.35 -17.84 -1.43
C GLY A 214 10.87 -17.80 -1.26
N LYS A 215 11.61 -18.56 -2.07
CA LYS A 215 13.09 -18.48 -2.10
C LYS A 215 13.62 -17.66 -3.28
N ASP A 216 12.74 -17.00 -4.03
CA ASP A 216 13.17 -16.27 -5.21
C ASP A 216 14.14 -15.13 -4.86
N ARG A 217 15.13 -14.97 -5.74
CA ARG A 217 16.08 -13.86 -5.73
C ARG A 217 15.33 -12.54 -5.91
N ASP A 218 15.83 -11.51 -5.24
CA ASP A 218 15.36 -10.15 -5.46
C ASP A 218 16.08 -9.55 -6.68
N GLU A 219 15.40 -9.54 -7.82
CA GLU A 219 15.97 -9.06 -9.09
C GLU A 219 16.27 -7.56 -9.09
N LEU A 220 15.57 -6.75 -8.28
CA LEU A 220 15.89 -5.33 -8.18
C LEU A 220 17.23 -5.12 -7.47
N ILE A 221 17.43 -5.79 -6.33
CA ILE A 221 18.67 -5.68 -5.57
C ILE A 221 19.83 -6.30 -6.36
N ALA A 222 19.61 -7.46 -6.97
CA ALA A 222 20.57 -8.09 -7.86
C ALA A 222 21.04 -7.18 -9.01
N TRP A 223 20.11 -6.46 -9.63
CA TRP A 223 20.43 -5.50 -10.68
C TRP A 223 21.20 -4.30 -10.15
N LEU A 224 20.85 -3.78 -8.96
CA LEU A 224 21.56 -2.68 -8.33
C LEU A 224 22.99 -3.06 -7.97
N ASP A 225 23.20 -4.26 -7.44
CA ASP A 225 24.54 -4.77 -7.13
C ASP A 225 25.38 -4.94 -8.40
N GLY A 226 24.80 -5.46 -9.49
CA GLY A 226 25.48 -5.58 -10.78
C GLY A 226 25.68 -4.27 -11.53
N ALA A 227 24.96 -3.20 -11.18
CA ALA A 227 25.14 -1.85 -11.74
C ALA A 227 26.16 -1.00 -10.96
N SER A 228 26.73 -1.56 -9.89
CA SER A 228 27.71 -0.90 -9.00
C SER A 228 29.17 -1.14 -9.41
N GLU A 229 29.40 -1.85 -10.53
CA GLU A 229 30.71 -2.02 -11.19
C GLU A 229 30.89 -1.01 -12.33
#